data_AF-R4VVZ0-F1
#
_entry.id   AF-R4VVZ0-F1
#
_cell.length_a   1.000
_cell.length_b   1.000
_cell.length_c   1.000
_cell.angle_alpha   90.00
_cell.angle_beta   90.00
_cell.angle_gamma   90.00
#
_symmetry.space_group_name_H-M   'P 1'
#
loop_
_entity.id
_entity.type
_entity.pdbx_description
1 polymer ?
#
loop_
_entity_poly.entity_id
_entity_poly.type
_entity_poly.pdbx_seq_one_letter_code
_entity_poly.pdbx_strand_id
1 'polypeptide(L)'
;MIWEVFRQQAAGDYHTHCGNVHAPDREMALLFAEIQHGRRKPTNSLWVVPKPEIAEVDTDDAVFGGSTDKAYRFAQSYNVEPAAEEVADSEREQTEAERQRGGL
;
A
#
# COMPACT_ATOMS: atom_id res chain seq x y z
N MET A 1 -25.55 11.80 -16.41
CA MET A 1 -24.31 10.99 -16.39
C MET A 1 -23.86 10.85 -14.94
N ILE A 2 -23.30 9.71 -14.55
CA ILE A 2 -22.80 9.47 -13.19
C ILE A 2 -21.34 9.92 -13.09
N TRP A 3 -21.02 10.63 -12.01
CA TRP A 3 -19.68 11.10 -11.68
C TRP A 3 -19.30 10.60 -10.29
N GLU A 4 -18.14 9.97 -10.17
CA GLU A 4 -17.60 9.54 -8.88
C GLU A 4 -16.86 10.72 -8.21
N VAL A 5 -17.02 10.86 -6.90
CA VAL A 5 -16.52 11.99 -6.10
C VAL A 5 -15.56 11.50 -5.03
N PHE A 6 -14.38 12.12 -4.98
CA PHE A 6 -13.36 11.84 -3.98
C PHE A 6 -13.10 13.07 -3.13
N ARG A 7 -13.05 12.91 -1.81
CA ARG A 7 -12.83 13.99 -0.85
C ARG A 7 -11.50 13.84 -0.15
N GLN A 8 -10.77 14.95 -0.09
CA GLN A 8 -9.67 15.17 0.83
C GLN A 8 -10.17 15.96 2.04
N GLN A 9 -9.92 15.48 3.25
CA GLN A 9 -10.44 16.11 4.48
C GLN A 9 -9.57 17.29 4.91
N ALA A 10 -8.25 17.12 5.00
CA ALA A 10 -7.27 18.16 5.28
C ALA A 10 -6.17 18.23 4.21
N ALA A 11 -5.47 19.36 4.13
CA ALA A 11 -4.35 19.51 3.21
C ALA A 11 -3.26 18.47 3.52
N GLY A 12 -2.87 17.69 2.49
CA GLY A 12 -1.88 16.61 2.62
C GLY A 12 -2.48 15.22 2.79
N ASP A 13 -3.78 15.10 3.06
CA ASP A 13 -4.47 13.80 3.10
C ASP A 13 -4.65 13.23 1.68
N TYR A 14 -4.92 11.93 1.60
CA TYR A 14 -5.35 11.32 0.35
C TYR A 14 -6.82 11.64 0.04
N HIS A 15 -7.13 11.80 -1.24
CA HIS A 15 -8.51 11.82 -1.72
C HIS A 15 -9.12 10.43 -1.56
N THR A 16 -10.23 10.34 -0.84
CA THR A 16 -10.96 9.09 -0.60
C THR A 16 -12.32 9.15 -1.26
N HIS A 17 -12.76 8.04 -1.87
CA HIS A 17 -14.08 7.97 -2.48
C HIS A 17 -15.16 8.25 -1.43
N CYS A 18 -16.08 9.16 -1.74
CA CYS A 18 -17.12 9.58 -0.79
C CYS A 18 -18.54 9.54 -1.37
N GLY A 19 -18.70 9.03 -2.59
CA GLY A 19 -19.98 8.83 -3.25
C GLY A 19 -19.96 9.27 -4.72
N ASN A 20 -21.15 9.47 -5.28
CA ASN A 20 -21.34 9.91 -6.66
C ASN A 20 -22.41 11.00 -6.77
N VAL A 21 -22.40 11.69 -7.91
CA VAL A 21 -23.42 12.67 -8.29
C VAL A 21 -23.89 12.42 -9.72
N HIS A 22 -25.12 12.82 -10.04
CA HIS A 22 -25.64 12.78 -11.39
C HIS A 22 -25.68 14.20 -11.98
N ALA A 23 -24.93 14.42 -13.07
CA ALA A 23 -24.83 15.71 -13.74
C ALA A 23 -24.75 15.54 -15.27
N PRO A 24 -25.11 16.58 -16.05
CA PRO A 24 -24.99 16.56 -17.51
C PRO A 24 -23.54 16.76 -17.99
N ASP A 25 -22.74 17.55 -17.27
CA ASP A 25 -21.38 17.94 -17.63
C ASP A 25 -20.50 18.13 -16.38
N ARG A 26 -19.22 18.47 -16.61
CA ARG A 26 -18.20 18.63 -15.56
C ARG A 26 -18.49 19.79 -14.62
N GLU A 27 -18.97 20.92 -15.14
CA GLU A 27 -19.20 22.13 -14.34
C GLU A 27 -20.33 21.89 -13.35
N MET A 28 -21.44 21.31 -13.83
CA MET A 28 -22.57 20.91 -12.97
C MET A 28 -22.18 19.79 -11.99
N ALA A 29 -21.30 18.87 -12.38
CA ALA A 29 -20.81 17.83 -11.49
C ALA A 29 -20.00 18.40 -10.31
N LEU A 30 -19.13 19.39 -10.56
CA LEU A 30 -18.39 20.10 -9.51
C LEU A 30 -19.32 20.80 -8.53
N LEU A 31 -20.30 21.54 -9.04
CA LEU A 31 -21.29 22.22 -8.21
C LEU A 31 -22.08 21.24 -7.34
N PHE A 32 -22.55 20.13 -7.91
CA PHE A 32 -23.30 19.12 -7.16
C PHE A 32 -22.44 18.38 -6.15
N ALA A 33 -21.16 18.14 -6.45
CA ALA A 33 -20.21 17.54 -5.51
C ALA A 33 -19.98 18.47 -4.31
N GLU A 34 -19.81 19.77 -4.54
CA GLU A 34 -19.66 20.77 -3.46
C GLU A 34 -20.90 20.78 -2.55
N ILE A 35 -22.10 20.83 -3.15
CA ILE A 35 -23.36 20.91 -2.40
C ILE A 35 -23.62 19.63 -1.58
N GLN A 36 -23.43 18.45 -2.18
CA GLN A 36 -23.78 17.18 -1.54
C GLN A 36 -22.68 16.64 -0.61
N HIS A 37 -21.40 16.78 -0.99
CA HIS A 37 -20.28 16.15 -0.29
C HIS A 37 -19.38 17.14 0.47
N GLY A 38 -19.42 18.43 0.15
CA GLY A 38 -18.56 19.47 0.75
C GLY A 38 -19.13 20.18 1.98
N ARG A 39 -20.46 20.35 2.10
CA ARG A 39 -21.05 21.29 3.08
C ARG A 39 -21.09 20.82 4.53
N ARG A 40 -21.10 19.51 4.80
CA ARG A 40 -21.37 18.94 6.14
C ARG A 40 -20.19 18.23 6.79
N LYS A 41 -19.09 18.05 6.05
CA LYS A 41 -17.90 17.33 6.52
C LYS A 41 -16.66 18.17 6.20
N PRO A 42 -15.59 18.07 7.02
CA PRO A 42 -14.31 18.68 6.69
C PRO A 42 -13.90 18.32 5.26
N THR A 43 -13.69 19.35 4.44
CA THR A 43 -13.43 19.23 3.01
C THR A 43 -12.38 20.26 2.63
N ASN A 44 -11.19 19.79 2.28
CA ASN A 44 -10.12 20.62 1.72
C ASN A 44 -10.18 20.66 0.20
N SER A 45 -10.47 19.52 -0.43
CA SER A 45 -10.52 19.38 -1.89
C SER A 45 -11.47 18.27 -2.31
N LEU A 46 -12.10 18.45 -3.47
CA LEU A 46 -12.94 17.44 -4.13
C LEU A 46 -12.39 17.15 -5.53
N TRP A 47 -12.30 15.88 -5.88
CA TRP A 47 -12.12 15.44 -7.26
C TRP A 47 -13.41 14.83 -7.77
N VAL A 48 -13.69 15.08 -9.05
CA VAL A 48 -14.89 14.60 -9.72
C VAL A 48 -14.50 14.03 -11.07
N VAL A 49 -14.84 12.77 -11.31
CA VAL A 49 -14.43 12.01 -12.50
C VAL A 49 -15.66 11.34 -13.11
N PRO A 50 -15.86 11.36 -14.44
CA PRO A 50 -16.91 10.59 -15.07
C PRO A 50 -16.74 9.11 -14.73
N LYS A 51 -17.83 8.44 -14.32
CA LYS A 51 -17.80 7.00 -14.07
C LYS A 51 -17.17 6.16 -15.20
N PRO A 52 -17.45 6.41 -16.50
CA PRO A 52 -16.86 5.59 -17.57
C PRO A 52 -15.34 5.80 -17.77
N GLU A 53 -14.73 6.81 -17.15
CA GLU A 53 -13.28 7.03 -17.23
C GLU A 53 -12.49 6.27 -16.15
N ILE A 54 -13.18 5.63 -15.20
CA ILE A 54 -12.55 4.82 -14.15
C ILE A 54 -12.46 3.38 -14.63
N ALA A 55 -11.25 2.87 -14.76
CA ALA A 55 -10.97 1.47 -15.07
C ALA A 55 -10.58 0.71 -13.80
N GLU A 56 -10.93 -0.57 -13.76
CA GLU A 56 -10.58 -1.50 -12.69
C GLU A 56 -9.54 -2.50 -13.20
N VAL A 57 -8.61 -2.88 -12.33
CA VAL A 57 -7.72 -4.03 -12.50
C VAL A 57 -7.83 -4.80 -11.20
N ASP A 58 -8.25 -6.05 -11.28
CA ASP A 58 -8.45 -6.92 -10.13
C ASP A 58 -7.38 -8.03 -10.05
N THR A 59 -7.54 -8.92 -9.07
CA THR A 59 -6.62 -10.04 -8.86
C THR A 59 -6.76 -11.15 -9.89
N ASP A 60 -7.84 -11.15 -10.65
CA ASP A 60 -8.07 -12.13 -11.72
C ASP A 60 -7.27 -11.70 -12.96
N ASP A 61 -7.18 -10.39 -13.22
CA ASP A 61 -6.42 -9.80 -14.33
C ASP A 61 -4.94 -9.54 -14.02
N ALA A 62 -4.57 -9.34 -12.75
CA ALA A 62 -3.20 -9.01 -12.36
C ALA A 62 -2.75 -9.65 -11.04
N VAL A 63 -1.49 -10.10 -11.01
CA VAL A 63 -0.82 -10.52 -9.76
C VAL A 63 -0.20 -9.31 -9.09
N PHE A 64 -0.78 -8.85 -7.98
CA PHE A 64 -0.24 -7.74 -7.20
C PHE A 64 0.83 -8.21 -6.21
N GLY A 65 2.04 -7.69 -6.36
CA GLY A 65 3.16 -7.94 -5.46
C GLY A 65 3.96 -9.20 -5.84
N GLY A 66 5.26 -9.01 -6.05
CA GLY A 66 6.24 -10.06 -5.88
C GLY A 66 6.73 -10.04 -4.44
N SER A 67 7.02 -11.20 -3.84
CA SER A 67 7.83 -11.24 -2.63
C SER A 67 9.09 -10.45 -2.93
N THR A 68 9.27 -9.28 -2.32
CA THR A 68 10.59 -8.66 -2.30
C THR A 68 11.46 -9.71 -1.66
N ASP A 69 12.40 -10.27 -2.41
CA ASP A 69 13.40 -11.14 -1.83
C ASP A 69 14.17 -10.27 -0.84
N LYS A 70 13.77 -10.37 0.42
CA LYS A 70 14.38 -9.67 1.54
C LYS A 70 15.61 -10.43 2.01
N ALA A 71 16.18 -11.34 1.20
CA ALA A 71 17.48 -11.96 1.42
C ALA A 71 18.54 -10.94 1.82
N TYR A 72 18.52 -9.72 1.25
CA TYR A 72 19.44 -8.63 1.63
C TYR A 72 19.30 -8.15 3.10
N ARG A 73 18.20 -8.48 3.79
CA ARG A 73 17.99 -8.20 5.22
C ARG A 73 18.57 -9.27 6.14
N PHE A 74 18.94 -10.43 5.59
CA PHE A 74 19.60 -11.49 6.33
C PHE A 74 21.11 -11.38 6.12
N ALA A 75 21.87 -11.31 7.22
CA ALA A 75 23.33 -11.18 7.19
C ALA A 75 24.02 -12.32 6.41
N GLN A 76 23.36 -13.48 6.31
CA GLN A 76 23.85 -14.66 5.58
C GLN A 76 23.99 -14.45 4.06
N SER A 77 23.37 -13.42 3.49
CA SER A 77 23.44 -13.15 2.05
C SER A 77 24.72 -12.42 1.63
N TYR A 78 25.49 -11.90 2.58
CA TYR A 78 26.84 -11.39 2.30
C TYR A 78 27.82 -12.54 2.48
N ASN A 79 28.30 -13.09 1.36
CA ASN A 79 29.45 -13.98 1.36
C ASN A 79 30.73 -13.14 1.59
N VAL A 80 30.90 -12.66 2.82
CA VAL A 80 32.17 -12.11 3.29
C VAL A 80 33.01 -13.29 3.77
N GLU A 81 33.79 -13.85 2.86
CA GLU A 81 34.97 -14.60 3.29
C GLU A 81 36.21 -13.68 3.34
N PRO A 82 37.12 -13.94 4.30
CA PRO A 82 36.99 -14.93 5.37
C PRO A 82 36.14 -14.38 6.53
N ALA A 83 35.24 -15.22 7.06
CA ALA A 83 34.51 -14.96 8.29
C ALA A 83 35.52 -14.69 9.42
N ALA A 84 35.32 -13.61 10.17
CA ALA A 84 36.09 -13.38 11.39
C ALA A 84 35.95 -14.61 12.30
N GLU A 85 37.05 -15.07 12.89
CA GLU A 85 37.17 -16.29 13.71
C GLU A 85 36.06 -16.39 14.77
N GLU A 86 35.67 -15.25 15.33
CA GLU A 86 34.60 -15.09 16.32
C GLU A 86 33.21 -15.55 15.83
N VAL A 87 32.90 -15.37 14.55
CA VAL A 87 31.62 -15.82 13.96
C VAL A 87 31.60 -17.33 13.81
N ALA A 88 32.71 -17.92 13.36
CA ALA A 88 32.84 -19.36 13.22
C ALA A 88 32.80 -20.09 14.57
N ASP A 89 33.34 -19.48 15.63
CA ASP A 89 33.26 -20.01 16.99
C ASP A 89 31.83 -19.95 17.55
N SER A 90 31.11 -18.84 17.32
CA SER A 90 29.71 -18.72 17.77
C SER A 90 28.77 -19.69 17.04
N GLU A 91 28.99 -19.93 15.74
CA GLU A 91 28.21 -20.90 14.96
C GLU A 91 28.45 -22.35 15.43
N ARG A 92 29.69 -22.70 15.80
CA ARG A 92 30.03 -24.01 16.37
C ARG A 92 29.34 -24.22 17.72
N GLU A 93 29.37 -23.22 18.59
CA GLU A 93 28.78 -23.29 19.93
C GLU A 93 27.25 -23.41 19.86
N GLN A 94 26.60 -22.70 18.93
CA GLN A 94 25.16 -22.80 18.68
C GLN A 94 24.76 -24.17 18.11
N THR A 95 25.53 -24.70 17.16
CA THR A 95 25.29 -26.03 16.58
C THR A 95 25.43 -27.16 17.62
N GLU A 96 26.40 -27.03 18.52
CA GLU A 96 26.64 -28.00 19.58
C GLU A 96 25.54 -27.94 20.66
N ALA A 97 25.06 -26.74 20.99
CA ALA A 97 23.92 -26.53 21.88
C ALA A 97 22.59 -27.07 21.31
N GLU A 98 22.35 -26.91 20.00
CA GLU A 98 21.18 -27.49 19.33
C GLU A 98 21.23 -29.02 19.28
N ARG A 99 22.41 -29.61 19.04
CA ARG A 99 22.60 -31.08 19.14
C ARG A 99 22.33 -31.61 20.54
N GLN A 100 22.75 -30.88 21.59
CA GLN A 100 22.46 -31.27 22.98
C GLN A 100 20.98 -31.10 23.34
N ARG A 101 20.25 -30.16 22.73
CA ARG A 101 18.80 -29.98 22.95
C ARG A 101 17.93 -30.95 22.14
N GLY A 102 18.42 -31.47 21.02
CA GLY A 102 17.69 -32.41 20.15
C GLY A 102 17.83 -33.89 20.51
N GLY A 103 18.58 -34.22 21.57
CA GLY A 103 18.75 -35.60 22.06
C GLY A 103 17.70 -36.00 23.09
N LEU A 104 16.48 -36.32 22.63
CA LEU A 104 15.50 -37.20 23.30
C LEU A 104 14.90 -38.13 22.25
#